data_AF-A0A1A3D8K0-F1
#
_entry.id   AF-A0A1A3D8K0-F1
#
_cell.length_a   1.000
_cell.length_b   1.000
_cell.length_c   1.000
_cell.angle_alpha   90.00
_cell.angle_beta   90.00
_cell.angle_gamma   90.00
#
_symmetry.space_group_name_H-M   'P 1'
#
loop_
_entity.id
_entity.type
_entity.pdbx_description
1 polymer ?
#
loop_
_entity_poly.entity_id
_entity_poly.type
_entity_poly.pdbx_seq_one_letter_code
_entity_poly.pdbx_strand_id
1 'polypeptide(L)' 'MVDLVTWLIVVPMWPFVIFVLPITLAYIAISALISRAPGRLGQVGLGMVFGSLSGPLSLLVFVPAFIIAHAIGPI' A
#
# COMPACT_ATOMS: atom_id res chain seq x y z
N MET A 1 -24.52 -10.43 -10.34
CA MET A 1 -23.44 -10.26 -9.36
C MET A 1 -22.20 -9.63 -9.96
N VAL A 2 -21.62 -10.19 -11.03
CA VAL A 2 -20.41 -9.64 -11.68
C VAL A 2 -20.58 -8.17 -12.12
N ASP A 3 -21.67 -7.86 -12.84
CA ASP A 3 -21.93 -6.51 -13.35
C ASP A 3 -22.03 -5.45 -12.22
N LEU A 4 -22.75 -5.76 -11.14
CA LEU A 4 -22.86 -4.88 -9.97
C LEU A 4 -21.49 -4.63 -9.30
N VAL A 5 -20.66 -5.66 -9.14
CA VAL A 5 -19.32 -5.53 -8.55
C VAL A 5 -18.41 -4.69 -9.46
N THR A 6 -18.52 -4.87 -10.77
CA THR A 6 -17.76 -4.08 -11.74
C THR A 6 -18.12 -2.60 -11.62
N TRP A 7 -19.40 -2.25 -11.61
CA TRP A 7 -19.83 -0.85 -11.54
C TRP A 7 -19.60 -0.19 -10.17
N LEU A 8 -19.74 -0.94 -9.08
CA LEU A 8 -19.67 -0.37 -7.73
C LEU A 8 -18.25 -0.37 -7.14
N ILE A 9 -17.40 -1.33 -7.53
CA ILE A 9 -16.07 -1.51 -6.94
C ILE A 9 -14.96 -1.30 -7.97
N VAL A 10 -15.04 -1.94 -9.14
CA VAL A 10 -13.93 -1.91 -10.12
C VAL A 10 -13.86 -0.57 -10.86
N VAL A 11 -14.99 -0.04 -11.34
CA VAL A 11 -15.05 1.23 -12.08
C VAL A 11 -14.59 2.42 -11.21
N PRO A 12 -15.03 2.54 -9.93
CA PRO A 12 -14.57 3.62 -9.04
C PRO A 12 -13.11 3.50 -8.60
N MET A 13 -12.47 2.33 -8.77
CA MET A 13 -11.04 2.16 -8.47
C MET A 13 -10.12 2.80 -9.54
N TRP A 14 -10.60 3.06 -10.76
CA TRP A 14 -9.78 3.67 -11.81
C TRP A 14 -9.22 5.05 -11.43
N PRO A 15 -10.01 5.99 -10.86
CA PRO A 15 -9.47 7.23 -10.30
C PRO A 15 -8.36 7.00 -9.26
N PHE A 16 -8.48 5.97 -8.40
CA PHE A 16 -7.41 5.63 -7.45
C PHE A 16 -6.13 5.20 -8.19
N VAL A 17 -6.24 4.36 -9.22
CA VAL A 17 -5.09 3.93 -10.00
C VAL A 17 -4.46 5.08 -10.80
N ILE A 18 -5.26 5.99 -11.36
CA ILE A 18 -4.76 7.07 -12.22
C ILE A 18 -4.17 8.22 -11.41
N PHE A 19 -4.73 8.55 -10.25
CA PHE A 19 -4.28 9.70 -9.46
C PHE A 19 -3.52 9.29 -8.20
N VAL A 20 -4.10 8.39 -7.41
CA VAL A 20 -3.53 8.04 -6.10
C VAL A 20 -2.22 7.29 -6.28
N LEU A 21 -2.16 6.29 -7.17
CA LEU A 21 -0.93 5.53 -7.38
C LEU A 21 0.25 6.42 -7.84
N PRO A 22 0.13 7.29 -8.86
CA PRO A 22 1.24 8.19 -9.22
C PRO A 22 1.65 9.16 -8.10
N ILE A 23 0.69 9.72 -7.36
CA ILE A 23 0.97 10.61 -6.23
C ILE A 23 1.74 9.85 -5.14
N THR A 24 1.32 8.63 -4.82
CA THR A 24 2.01 7.78 -3.84
C THR A 24 3.42 7.44 -4.31
N LEU A 25 3.62 7.09 -5.59
CA LEU A 25 4.94 6.81 -6.14
C LEU A 25 5.85 8.06 -6.10
N ALA A 26 5.31 9.23 -6.43
CA ALA A 26 6.05 10.50 -6.33
C ALA A 26 6.44 10.80 -4.88
N TYR A 27 5.54 10.61 -3.92
CA TYR A 27 5.82 10.75 -2.49
C TYR A 27 6.92 9.79 -2.01
N ILE A 28 6.88 8.52 -2.45
CA ILE A 28 7.91 7.53 -2.14
C ILE A 28 9.25 7.94 -2.76
N ALA A 29 9.27 8.44 -3.99
CA ALA A 29 10.48 8.92 -4.64
C ALA A 29 11.10 10.10 -3.89
N ILE A 30 10.29 11.07 -3.45
CA ILE A 30 10.74 12.22 -2.66
C ILE A 30 11.27 11.77 -1.30
N SER A 31 10.57 10.87 -0.60
CA SER A 31 11.04 10.37 0.70
C SER A 31 12.34 9.56 0.57
N ALA A 32 12.50 8.77 -0.50
CA ALA A 32 13.75 8.08 -0.83
C ALA A 32 14.90 9.05 -1.18
N LEU A 33 14.59 10.25 -1.68
CA LEU A 33 15.59 11.30 -1.87
C LEU A 33 15.99 11.93 -0.53
N ILE A 34 15.01 12.25 0.32
CA ILE A 34 15.23 12.81 1.67
C ILE A 34 16.03 11.84 2.55
N SER A 35 15.80 10.54 2.42
CA SER A 35 16.50 9.51 3.20
C SER A 35 18.03 9.49 2.97
N ARG A 36 18.50 10.10 1.88
CA ARG A 36 19.94 10.24 1.58
C ARG A 36 20.62 11.35 2.38
N ALA A 37 19.85 12.23 3.03
CA ALA A 37 20.41 13.30 3.86
C ALA A 37 21.07 12.74 5.13
N PRO A 38 22.18 13.32 5.62
CA PRO A 38 22.79 12.88 6.86
C PRO A 38 21.94 13.25 8.08
N GLY A 39 22.05 12.43 9.14
CA GLY A 39 21.46 12.71 10.44
C GLY A 39 19.93 12.53 10.49
N ARG A 40 19.26 13.40 11.25
CA ARG A 40 17.82 13.27 11.56
C ARG A 40 16.94 13.35 10.31
N LEU A 41 17.31 14.16 9.31
CA LEU A 41 16.53 14.29 8.08
C LEU A 41 16.51 12.98 7.27
N GLY A 42 17.64 12.27 7.19
CA GLY A 42 17.69 10.95 6.55
C GLY A 42 16.81 9.91 7.27
N GLN A 43 16.81 9.93 8.60
CA GLN A 43 15.97 9.05 9.40
C GLN A 43 14.47 9.32 9.20
N VAL A 44 14.07 10.59 9.09
CA VAL A 44 12.69 10.96 8.74
C VAL A 44 12.33 10.44 7.35
N GLY A 45 13.21 10.61 6.36
CA GLY A 45 13.01 10.09 5.00
C GLY A 45 12.83 8.56 4.98
N LEU A 46 13.63 7.81 5.74
CA LEU A 46 13.43 6.36 5.90
C LEU A 46 12.10 6.03 6.57
N GLY A 47 11.73 6.75 7.63
CA GLY A 47 10.44 6.58 8.30
C GLY A 47 9.26 6.79 7.34
N MET A 48 9.35 7.78 6.46
CA MET A 48 8.34 8.03 5.41
C MET A 48 8.27 6.89 4.38
N VAL A 49 9.42 6.37 3.92
CA VAL A 49 9.47 5.24 2.99
C VAL A 49 8.85 3.98 3.61
N PHE A 50 9.30 3.58 4.80
CA PHE A 50 8.76 2.39 5.47
C PHE A 50 7.30 2.57 5.87
N GLY A 51 6.91 3.77 6.31
CA GLY A 51 5.51 4.12 6.56
C GLY A 51 4.64 3.95 5.31
N SER A 52 5.12 4.39 4.14
CA SER A 52 4.39 4.22 2.87
C SER A 52 4.28 2.76 2.43
N LEU A 53 5.32 1.96 2.70
CA LEU A 53 5.32 0.52 2.39
C LEU A 53 4.48 -0.31 3.37
N SER A 54 4.19 0.21 4.57
CA SER A 54 3.45 -0.53 5.60
C SER A 54 2.06 -1.00 5.13
N GLY A 55 1.33 -0.17 4.37
CA GLY A 55 0.03 -0.53 3.80
C GLY A 55 0.13 -1.75 2.87
N PRO A 56 0.87 -1.67 1.75
CA PRO A 56 1.08 -2.80 0.84
C PRO A 56 1.66 -4.05 1.53
N LEU A 57 2.66 -3.88 2.39
CA LEU A 57 3.29 -5.00 3.09
C LEU A 57 2.35 -5.67 4.08
N SER A 58 1.51 -4.91 4.79
CA SER A 58 0.50 -5.49 5.68
C SER A 58 -0.49 -6.34 4.90
N LEU A 59 -0.97 -5.88 3.75
CA LEU A 59 -1.86 -6.67 2.89
C LEU A 59 -1.18 -7.96 2.40
N LEU A 60 0.09 -7.86 1.99
CA LEU A 60 0.88 -9.02 1.56
C LEU A 60 1.04 -10.08 2.65
N VAL A 61 1.03 -9.70 3.93
CA VAL A 61 1.13 -10.64 5.06
C VAL A 61 -0.25 -11.12 5.51
N PHE A 62 -1.21 -10.19 5.70
CA PHE A 62 -2.52 -10.48 6.23
C PHE A 62 -3.38 -11.33 5.29
N VAL A 63 -3.32 -11.08 3.98
CA VAL A 63 -4.15 -11.83 3.03
C VAL A 63 -3.78 -13.33 3.03
N PRO A 64 -2.50 -13.73 2.88
CA PRO A 64 -2.13 -15.14 3.00
C PRO A 64 -2.43 -15.73 4.38
N ALA A 65 -2.13 -15.00 5.46
CA ALA A 65 -2.42 -15.47 6.81
C ALA A 65 -3.92 -15.74 7.02
N PHE A 66 -4.77 -14.86 6.51
CA PHE A 66 -6.23 -15.01 6.56
C PHE A 66 -6.70 -16.22 5.75
N ILE A 67 -6.16 -16.44 4.55
CA ILE A 67 -6.48 -17.60 3.72
C ILE A 67 -6.12 -18.90 4.45
N ILE A 68 -4.93 -18.95 5.04
CA ILE A 68 -4.45 -20.12 5.81
C ILE A 68 -5.36 -20.36 7.03
N ALA A 69 -5.65 -19.32 7.81
CA ALA A 69 -6.53 -19.42 8.97
C ALA A 69 -7.94 -19.91 8.58
N HIS A 70 -8.48 -19.41 7.47
CA HIS A 70 -9.78 -19.84 6.96
C HIS A 70 -9.76 -21.31 6.50
N ALA A 71 -8.66 -21.77 5.90
CA ALA A 71 -8.51 -23.15 5.44
C ALA A 71 -8.38 -24.16 6.59
N ILE A 72 -7.87 -23.75 7.75
CA ILE A 72 -7.73 -24.61 8.94
C ILE A 72 -9.07 -24.74 9.70
N GLY A 73 -10.02 -23.82 9.48
CA GLY A 73 -11.27 -23.73 10.23
C GLY A 73 -11.07 -23.07 11.60
N PRO A 74 -12.15 -22.77 12.35
CA PRO A 74 -12.01 -22.24 13.70
C PRO A 74 -11.24 -23.26 14.55
N ILE A 75 -10.12 -22.80 15.15
CA ILE A 75 -9.45 -23.52 16.24
C ILE A 75 -10.36 -23.65 17.46
#